data_AF-A0A2V9KCD3-F1
#
_entry.id   AF-A0A2V9KCD3-F1
#
_cell.length_a   1.000
_cell.length_b   1.000
_cell.length_c   1.000
_cell.angle_alpha   90.00
_cell.angle_beta   90.00
_cell.angle_gamma   90.00
#
_symmetry.space_group_name_H-M   'P 1'
#
loop_
_entity.id
_entity.type
_entity.pdbx_description
1 polymer ?
#
loop_
_entity_poly.entity_id
_entity_poly.type
_entity_poly.pdbx_seq_one_letter_code
_entity_poly.pdbx_strand_id
1 'polypeptide(L)'
;MRFADVDRKASQELGINIFSTGAANTPGSISTQQFSGPRAADVTGSIGALVRGTTTTFTLGDTLNIFAFRPDLNLGATIRAFQQANLLQILAEPNLLALNGKEASFLAGGEFPFPTVSALGAGQTAITIQFREFGIRLKFTPT
;
A
#
# COMPACT_ATOMS: atom_id res chain seq x y z
N MET A 1 -34.08 3.26 -6.65
CA MET A 1 -32.75 3.34 -7.28
C MET A 1 -31.85 2.33 -6.57
N ARG A 2 -31.18 1.42 -7.29
CA ARG A 2 -30.18 0.49 -6.72
C ARG A 2 -28.82 0.96 -7.20
N PHE A 3 -27.91 1.23 -6.27
CA PHE A 3 -26.52 1.55 -6.59
C PHE A 3 -25.67 0.33 -6.23
N ALA A 4 -25.03 -0.26 -7.24
CA ALA A 4 -24.08 -1.36 -7.07
C ALA A 4 -22.73 -0.91 -7.62
N ASP A 5 -21.70 -0.91 -6.79
CA ASP A 5 -20.31 -0.69 -7.19
C ASP A 5 -19.49 -1.95 -6.90
N VAL A 6 -18.67 -2.38 -7.86
CA VAL A 6 -17.85 -3.59 -7.76
C VAL A 6 -16.43 -3.23 -8.17
N ASP A 7 -15.50 -3.24 -7.20
CA ASP A 7 -14.07 -3.07 -7.46
C ASP A 7 -13.38 -4.43 -7.30
N ARG A 8 -12.70 -4.88 -8.36
CA ARG A 8 -11.89 -6.10 -8.36
C ARG A 8 -10.44 -5.72 -8.66
N LYS A 9 -9.56 -5.97 -7.70
CA LYS A 9 -8.11 -5.80 -7.86
C LYS A 9 -7.40 -7.12 -7.62
N ALA A 10 -6.60 -7.54 -8.59
CA ALA A 10 -5.71 -8.68 -8.47
C ALA A 10 -4.26 -8.20 -8.59
N SER A 11 -3.44 -8.49 -7.58
CA SER A 11 -1.99 -8.30 -7.62
C SER A 11 -1.33 -9.67 -7.73
N GLN A 12 -0.35 -9.78 -8.63
CA GLN A 12 0.49 -10.95 -8.78
C GLN A 12 1.95 -10.50 -8.69
N GLU A 13 2.68 -11.03 -7.71
CA GLU A 13 4.10 -10.79 -7.51
C GLU A 13 4.84 -12.11 -7.61
N LEU A 14 5.51 -12.34 -8.74
CA LEU A 14 6.43 -13.44 -8.93
C LEU A 14 7.83 -12.90 -9.11
N GLY A 15 8.75 -13.32 -8.25
CA GLY A 15 10.15 -12.95 -8.39
C GLY A 15 11.08 -14.00 -7.81
N ILE A 16 12.33 -13.84 -8.19
CA ILE A 16 13.47 -14.54 -7.61
C ILE A 16 14.59 -13.54 -7.32
N ASN A 17 15.31 -13.79 -6.24
CA ASN A 17 16.61 -13.18 -5.95
C ASN A 17 17.63 -14.30 -5.73
N ILE A 18 18.84 -14.09 -6.21
CA ILE A 18 19.99 -14.94 -5.96
C ILE A 18 21.04 -14.06 -5.32
N PHE A 19 21.68 -14.51 -4.25
CA PHE A 19 22.69 -13.74 -3.55
C PHE A 19 23.91 -14.61 -3.22
N SER A 20 25.07 -13.99 -3.22
CA SER A 20 26.37 -14.60 -2.91
C SER A 20 26.92 -13.96 -1.63
N THR A 21 27.16 -14.79 -0.61
CA THR A 21 27.81 -14.41 0.65
C THR A 21 29.34 -14.38 0.55
N GLY A 22 29.91 -14.63 -0.64
CA GLY A 22 31.34 -14.84 -0.81
C GLY A 22 31.76 -15.89 -1.84
N ALA A 23 30.82 -16.36 -2.68
CA ALA A 23 31.12 -17.30 -3.76
C ALA A 23 32.23 -16.72 -4.65
N ALA A 24 33.32 -17.48 -4.85
CA ALA A 24 34.50 -17.03 -5.59
C ALA A 24 35.02 -15.64 -5.15
N ASN A 25 34.99 -15.33 -3.85
CA ASN A 25 35.41 -14.05 -3.27
C ASN A 25 34.63 -12.82 -3.79
N THR A 26 33.43 -13.05 -4.33
CA THR A 26 32.58 -12.02 -4.94
C THR A 26 31.22 -12.00 -4.25
N PRO A 27 30.98 -11.07 -3.32
CA PRO A 27 29.64 -10.85 -2.78
C PRO A 27 28.78 -10.05 -3.75
N GLY A 28 27.50 -10.36 -3.79
CA GLY A 28 26.55 -9.65 -4.64
C GLY A 28 25.19 -10.31 -4.66
N SER A 29 24.23 -9.68 -5.35
CA SER A 29 22.93 -10.27 -5.59
C SER A 29 22.41 -9.92 -6.97
N ILE A 30 21.61 -10.83 -7.52
CA ILE A 30 20.85 -10.66 -8.76
C ILE A 30 19.39 -10.76 -8.36
N SER A 31 18.58 -9.80 -8.79
CA SER A 31 17.19 -9.68 -8.40
C SER A 31 16.33 -9.33 -9.60
N THR A 32 15.14 -9.89 -9.62
CA THR A 32 14.05 -9.49 -10.53
C THR A 32 13.41 -8.15 -10.14
N GLN A 33 13.78 -7.57 -8.99
CA GLN A 33 13.25 -6.34 -8.41
C GLN A 33 11.75 -6.35 -8.09
N GLN A 34 11.07 -7.51 -8.25
CA GLN A 34 9.64 -7.65 -7.99
C GLN A 34 9.31 -7.54 -6.49
N PHE A 35 10.27 -7.86 -5.61
CA PHE A 35 10.13 -7.72 -4.16
C PHE A 35 11.50 -7.42 -3.52
N SER A 36 11.48 -6.92 -2.29
CA SER A 36 12.71 -6.60 -1.55
C SER A 36 13.53 -7.87 -1.32
N GLY A 37 14.67 -7.96 -2.00
CA GLY A 37 15.61 -9.06 -1.85
C GLY A 37 16.51 -8.91 -0.61
N PRO A 38 17.28 -9.96 -0.27
CA PRO A 38 18.25 -9.92 0.82
C PRO A 38 19.29 -8.82 0.56
N ARG A 39 19.63 -8.04 1.60
CA ARG A 39 20.61 -6.95 1.52
C ARG A 39 21.87 -7.30 2.30
N ALA A 40 23.03 -6.93 1.77
CA ALA A 40 24.29 -7.09 2.50
C ALA A 40 24.27 -6.18 3.73
N ALA A 41 24.46 -6.77 4.91
CA ALA A 41 24.52 -6.06 6.19
C ALA A 41 25.97 -5.79 6.59
N ASP A 42 26.84 -6.79 6.45
CA ASP A 42 28.26 -6.69 6.75
C ASP A 42 29.08 -7.37 5.67
N VAL A 43 30.21 -6.78 5.33
CA VAL A 43 31.20 -7.34 4.40
C VAL A 43 32.53 -7.45 5.12
N THR A 44 32.99 -8.67 5.35
CA THR A 44 34.26 -8.95 6.02
C THR A 44 35.24 -9.55 5.02
N GLY A 45 36.40 -8.91 4.85
CA GLY A 45 37.45 -9.38 3.93
C GLY A 45 37.71 -8.39 2.79
N SER A 46 38.38 -8.86 1.74
CA SER A 46 38.76 -8.05 0.58
C SER A 46 38.14 -8.64 -0.68
N ILE A 47 37.23 -7.88 -1.28
CA ILE A 47 36.52 -8.26 -2.51
C ILE A 47 37.55 -8.43 -3.64
N GLY A 48 37.50 -9.56 -4.35
CA GLY A 48 38.41 -9.83 -5.47
C GLY A 48 39.82 -10.33 -5.08
N ALA A 49 40.05 -10.66 -3.79
CA ALA A 49 41.31 -11.27 -3.36
C ALA A 49 41.46 -12.71 -3.91
N LEU A 50 42.69 -13.13 -4.23
CA LEU A 50 42.99 -14.45 -4.80
C LEU A 50 42.96 -15.59 -3.75
N VAL A 51 43.08 -15.30 -2.45
CA VAL A 51 43.32 -16.31 -1.39
C VAL A 51 42.48 -16.10 -0.12
N ARG A 52 42.14 -14.86 0.23
CA ARG A 52 41.41 -14.56 1.48
C ARG A 52 39.92 -14.38 1.18
N GLY A 53 39.12 -15.33 1.67
CA GLY A 53 37.65 -15.34 1.52
C GLY A 53 37.01 -14.03 1.95
N THR A 54 36.17 -13.45 1.08
CA THR A 54 35.22 -12.42 1.51
C THR A 54 33.99 -13.12 2.03
N THR A 55 33.57 -12.82 3.26
CA THR A 55 32.34 -13.34 3.85
C THR A 55 31.39 -12.18 4.10
N THR A 56 30.17 -12.27 3.58
CA THR A 56 29.15 -11.24 3.73
C THR A 56 27.89 -11.80 4.35
N THR A 57 27.39 -11.10 5.36
CA THR A 57 26.14 -11.46 6.02
C THR A 57 25.00 -10.73 5.31
N PHE A 58 23.95 -11.46 4.94
CA PHE A 58 22.75 -10.86 4.34
C PHE A 58 21.60 -10.84 5.35
N THR A 59 20.87 -9.73 5.39
CA THR A 59 19.63 -9.60 6.15
C THR A 59 18.43 -9.79 5.24
N LEU A 60 17.42 -10.46 5.76
CA LEU A 60 16.14 -10.67 5.08
C LEU A 60 15.19 -9.55 5.47
N GLY A 61 14.79 -8.73 4.50
CA GLY A 61 13.81 -7.66 4.72
C GLY A 61 12.36 -8.14 4.79
N ASP A 62 12.10 -9.36 4.32
CA ASP A 62 10.74 -9.90 4.26
C ASP A 62 10.77 -11.42 4.46
N THR A 63 9.98 -11.90 5.43
CA THR A 63 9.94 -13.27 5.93
C THR A 63 8.99 -14.19 5.17
N LEU A 64 8.14 -13.65 4.28
CA LEU A 64 7.19 -14.42 3.48
C LEU A 64 7.82 -15.05 2.21
N ASN A 65 9.15 -15.13 2.15
CA ASN A 65 9.88 -15.69 1.03
C ASN A 65 10.31 -17.13 1.29
N ILE A 66 10.31 -17.96 0.26
CA ILE A 66 10.98 -19.26 0.30
C ILE A 66 12.48 -18.99 0.19
N PHE A 67 13.24 -19.47 1.16
CA PHE A 67 14.69 -19.25 1.27
C PHE A 67 15.45 -20.56 1.13
N ALA A 68 16.45 -20.59 0.25
CA ALA A 68 17.40 -21.68 0.14
C ALA A 68 18.82 -21.13 0.22
N PHE A 69 19.66 -21.71 1.07
CA PHE A 69 21.06 -21.31 1.20
C PHE A 69 21.97 -22.52 1.19
N ARG A 70 23.01 -22.44 0.38
CA ARG A 70 24.04 -23.45 0.19
C ARG A 70 25.37 -22.92 0.73
N PRO A 71 25.72 -23.27 1.98
CA PRO A 71 26.93 -22.75 2.63
C PRO A 71 28.22 -23.26 1.97
N ASP A 72 28.18 -24.40 1.31
CA ASP A 72 29.29 -24.97 0.55
C ASP A 72 29.70 -24.11 -0.65
N LEU A 73 28.74 -23.43 -1.27
CA LEU A 73 28.95 -22.54 -2.41
C LEU A 73 28.89 -21.06 -2.04
N ASN A 74 28.58 -20.72 -0.79
CA ASN A 74 28.29 -19.34 -0.36
C ASN A 74 27.21 -18.67 -1.24
N LEU A 75 26.21 -19.43 -1.66
CA LEU A 75 25.12 -18.99 -2.55
C LEU A 75 23.77 -19.24 -1.88
N GLY A 76 22.85 -18.29 -2.03
CA GLY A 76 21.46 -18.47 -1.66
C GLY A 76 20.50 -17.88 -2.67
N ALA A 77 19.24 -18.27 -2.55
CA ALA A 77 18.15 -17.77 -3.36
C ALA A 77 16.92 -17.52 -2.50
N THR A 78 16.17 -16.47 -2.84
CA THR A 78 14.81 -16.24 -2.33
C THR A 78 13.81 -16.20 -3.46
N ILE A 79 12.68 -16.88 -3.27
CA ILE A 79 11.59 -16.92 -4.24
C ILE A 79 10.33 -16.40 -3.58
N ARG A 80 9.61 -15.55 -4.30
CA ARG A 80 8.26 -15.10 -3.96
C ARG A 80 7.32 -15.40 -5.10
N ALA A 81 6.19 -16.02 -4.78
CA ALA A 81 5.06 -16.20 -5.66
C ALA A 81 3.80 -15.87 -4.87
N PHE A 82 3.45 -14.60 -4.83
CA PHE A 82 2.31 -14.09 -4.08
C PHE A 82 1.20 -13.66 -5.04
N GLN A 83 -0.03 -14.08 -4.75
CA GLN A 83 -1.22 -13.66 -5.48
C GLN A 83 -2.25 -13.15 -4.48
N GLN A 84 -2.64 -11.89 -4.60
CA GLN A 84 -3.70 -11.28 -3.79
C GLN A 84 -4.88 -10.90 -4.68
N ALA A 85 -6.07 -11.39 -4.33
CA ALA A 85 -7.32 -11.00 -4.96
C ALA A 85 -8.19 -10.27 -3.93
N ASN A 86 -8.46 -8.98 -4.17
CA ASN A 86 -9.38 -8.18 -3.39
C ASN A 86 -10.64 -7.93 -4.22
N LEU A 87 -11.80 -8.30 -3.67
CA LEU A 87 -13.12 -8.04 -4.24
C LEU A 87 -13.90 -7.19 -3.24
N LEU A 88 -14.26 -5.97 -3.65
CA LEU A 88 -15.13 -5.08 -2.90
C LEU A 88 -16.45 -4.94 -3.66
N GLN A 89 -17.56 -5.16 -2.98
CA GLN A 89 -18.90 -4.92 -3.52
C GLN A 89 -19.68 -4.05 -2.56
N ILE A 90 -20.14 -2.89 -3.03
CA ILE A 90 -20.98 -1.97 -2.27
C ILE A 90 -22.38 -2.00 -2.90
N LEU A 91 -23.37 -2.46 -2.13
CA LEU A 91 -24.78 -2.49 -2.51
C LEU A 91 -25.53 -1.49 -1.64
N ALA A 92 -25.94 -0.36 -2.22
CA ALA A 92 -26.78 0.61 -1.53
C ALA A 92 -28.21 0.60 -2.11
N GLU A 93 -29.17 0.27 -1.26
CA GLU A 93 -30.61 0.45 -1.50
C GLU A 93 -31.16 1.55 -0.57
N PRO A 94 -31.09 2.83 -0.97
CA PRO A 94 -31.78 3.89 -0.24
C PRO A 94 -33.28 3.82 -0.53
N ASN A 95 -34.10 3.55 0.49
CA ASN A 95 -35.55 3.68 0.45
C ASN A 95 -35.98 4.93 1.23
N LEU A 96 -36.82 5.78 0.63
CA LEU A 96 -37.24 7.06 1.22
C LEU A 96 -38.74 7.24 1.02
N LEU A 97 -39.47 7.41 2.13
CA LEU A 97 -40.89 7.73 2.13
C LEU A 97 -41.06 9.26 2.15
N ALA A 98 -41.79 9.80 1.17
CA ALA A 98 -42.11 11.24 1.11
C ALA A 98 -43.59 11.46 0.79
N LEU A 99 -44.11 12.61 1.22
CA LEU A 99 -45.50 13.01 0.99
C LEU A 99 -45.66 13.58 -0.43
N ASN A 100 -46.75 13.23 -1.12
CA ASN A 100 -47.05 13.72 -2.47
C ASN A 100 -47.13 15.26 -2.48
N GLY A 101 -46.40 15.89 -3.41
CA GLY A 101 -46.36 17.34 -3.58
C GLY A 101 -45.49 18.12 -2.57
N LYS A 102 -44.80 17.44 -1.64
CA LYS A 102 -43.84 18.07 -0.71
C LYS A 102 -42.40 17.75 -1.14
N GLU A 103 -41.56 18.78 -1.21
CA GLU A 103 -40.13 18.61 -1.46
C GLU A 103 -39.49 17.83 -0.29
N ALA A 104 -38.82 16.72 -0.61
CA ALA A 104 -38.10 15.91 0.36
C ALA A 104 -36.60 15.92 0.03
N SER A 105 -35.77 16.13 1.05
CA SER A 105 -34.32 16.03 0.98
C SER A 105 -33.84 14.89 1.87
N PHE A 106 -32.93 14.07 1.35
CA PHE A 106 -32.25 13.02 2.09
C PHE A 106 -30.75 13.23 1.98
N LEU A 107 -30.10 13.33 3.13
CA LEU A 107 -28.65 13.39 3.28
C LEU A 107 -28.22 12.15 4.08
N ALA A 108 -27.53 11.22 3.43
CA ALA A 108 -26.83 10.13 4.10
C ALA A 108 -25.34 10.40 4.05
N GLY A 109 -24.77 10.88 5.16
CA GLY A 109 -23.42 11.43 5.20
C GLY A 109 -23.05 12.02 6.55
N GLY A 110 -21.87 12.66 6.63
CA GLY A 110 -21.38 13.36 7.81
C GLY A 110 -20.83 14.74 7.45
N GLU A 111 -20.23 15.43 8.42
CA GLU A 111 -19.59 16.73 8.22
C GLU A 111 -18.08 16.60 8.39
N PHE A 112 -17.31 17.16 7.46
CA PHE A 112 -15.86 17.28 7.61
C PHE A 112 -15.51 18.70 8.07
N PRO A 113 -14.62 18.88 9.04
CA PRO A 113 -14.14 20.21 9.44
C PRO A 113 -12.96 20.64 8.56
N PHE A 114 -13.01 21.84 8.00
CA PHE A 114 -11.85 22.52 7.37
C PHE A 114 -11.55 23.79 8.16
N PRO A 115 -10.27 24.00 8.52
CA PRO A 115 -9.84 25.26 9.08
C PRO A 115 -9.89 26.33 7.98
N THR A 116 -10.60 27.42 8.24
CA THR A 116 -10.66 28.59 7.37
C THR A 116 -10.12 29.78 8.13
N VAL A 117 -9.35 30.63 7.43
CA VAL A 117 -8.88 31.88 8.01
C VAL A 117 -9.99 32.91 7.87
N SER A 118 -10.57 33.32 8.99
CA SER A 118 -11.56 34.39 9.05
C SER A 118 -10.86 35.66 9.51
N ALA A 119 -10.95 36.72 8.70
CA ALA A 119 -10.41 38.02 9.05
C ALA A 119 -11.40 38.72 10.01
N LEU A 120 -11.07 38.76 11.30
CA LEU A 120 -11.69 39.74 12.18
C LEU A 120 -10.91 41.04 11.97
N GLY A 121 -11.60 42.10 11.56
CA GLY A 121 -10.98 43.39 11.21
C GLY A 121 -9.93 43.88 12.23
N ALA A 122 -9.01 44.73 11.75
CA ALA A 122 -7.81 45.22 12.46
C ALA A 122 -6.63 44.23 12.54
N GLY A 123 -6.33 43.52 11.45
CA GLY A 123 -5.07 42.78 11.29
C GLY A 123 -4.95 41.48 12.09
N GLN A 124 -6.05 40.98 12.66
CA GLN A 124 -6.09 39.75 13.44
C GLN A 124 -6.72 38.62 12.62
N THR A 125 -5.98 37.54 12.43
CA THR A 125 -6.48 36.32 11.78
C THR A 125 -7.00 35.34 12.82
N ALA A 126 -8.27 34.95 12.74
CA ALA A 126 -8.80 33.86 13.54
C ALA A 126 -8.97 32.60 12.68
N ILE A 127 -8.56 31.46 13.21
CA ILE A 127 -8.80 30.15 12.59
C ILE A 127 -10.22 29.73 12.99
N THR A 128 -11.15 29.74 12.04
CA THR A 128 -12.53 29.29 12.22
C THR A 128 -12.70 27.92 11.60
N ILE A 129 -13.36 26.99 12.31
CA ILE A 129 -13.69 25.68 11.78
C ILE A 129 -14.99 25.82 10.98
N GLN A 130 -14.91 25.63 9.66
CA GLN A 130 -16.09 25.50 8.81
C GLN A 130 -16.39 24.02 8.62
N PHE A 131 -17.67 23.63 8.68
CA PHE A 131 -18.13 22.26 8.40
C PHE A 131 -18.76 22.20 7.01
N ARG A 132 -18.42 21.18 6.22
CA ARG A 132 -19.04 20.91 4.91
C ARG A 132 -19.42 19.45 4.88
N GLU A 133 -20.66 19.25 4.47
CA GLU A 133 -21.30 17.95 4.37
C GLU A 133 -20.66 17.13 3.24
N PHE A 134 -20.48 15.83 3.48
CA PHE A 134 -20.11 14.84 2.47
C PHE A 134 -21.05 13.63 2.58
N GLY A 135 -21.35 13.00 1.45
CA GLY A 135 -22.24 11.85 1.40
C GLY A 135 -23.19 11.91 0.20
N ILE A 136 -24.26 11.12 0.26
CA ILE A 136 -25.27 11.05 -0.79
C ILE A 136 -26.36 12.07 -0.46
N ARG A 137 -26.56 13.06 -1.35
CA ARG A 137 -27.68 14.01 -1.28
C ARG A 137 -28.68 13.70 -2.38
N LEU A 138 -29.91 13.39 -1.98
CA LEU A 138 -31.04 13.17 -2.86
C LEU A 138 -32.06 14.30 -2.63
N LYS A 139 -32.45 15.00 -3.69
CA LYS A 139 -33.50 16.01 -3.69
C LYS A 139 -34.57 15.57 -4.69
N PHE A 140 -35.78 15.32 -4.22
CA PHE A 140 -36.87 14.90 -5.10
C PHE A 140 -38.22 15.43 -4.63
N THR A 141 -39.12 15.62 -5.59
CA THR A 141 -40.51 16.01 -5.35
C THR A 141 -41.39 14.90 -5.93
N PRO A 142 -42.07 14.09 -5.10
CA PRO A 142 -42.99 13.07 -5.60
C PRO A 142 -44.23 13.73 -6.19
N THR A 143 -44.58 13.34 -7.42
CA THR A 143 -45.85 13.65 -8.09
C THR A 143 -46.92 12.62 -7.79
#